data_AF-A0A4R6M0P2-F1
#
_entry.id   AF-A0A4R6M0P2-F1
#
_cell.length_a   1.000
_cell.length_b   1.000
_cell.length_c   1.000
_cell.angle_alpha   90.00
_cell.angle_beta   90.00
_cell.angle_gamma   90.00
#
_symmetry.space_group_name_H-M   'P 1'
#
loop_
_entity.id
_entity.type
_entity.pdbx_description
1 polymer ?
#
loop_
_entity_poly.entity_id
_entity_poly.type
_entity_poly.pdbx_seq_one_letter_code
_entity_poly.pdbx_strand_id
1 'polypeptide(L)'
;MQLTYVLELLKPTKRKENIFLNNIAEVVKNRQAIADKLKAGKAKLSSADFKEINLPSSVKNQNIREVKALYKLFLKSGSNKDNIEFKANQPICYNNQNYKIDHHIISIPLYTNKCKRFAFPVKQTERFENLQQYIDNGCKLGKASLFYKRGKWYFAVTIKIADKKTTNSNLMGIDIGLRQLAVASVKNPQGKEINRQFHNGKQAGFIRKKYRMLRRKLGQSKKG
;
A
#
# COMPACT_ATOMS: atom_id res chain seq x y z
N MET A 1 -16.75 5.26 2.55
CA MET A 1 -15.77 4.60 1.64
C MET A 1 -14.33 4.94 2.03
N GLN A 2 -13.37 4.02 1.83
CA GLN A 2 -11.93 4.30 1.99
C GLN A 2 -11.26 4.40 0.61
N LEU A 3 -10.54 5.49 0.34
CA LEU A 3 -9.77 5.69 -0.89
C LEU A 3 -8.28 5.82 -0.57
N THR A 4 -7.41 5.28 -1.43
CA THR A 4 -5.96 5.46 -1.27
C THR A 4 -5.37 6.19 -2.47
N TYR A 5 -4.76 7.33 -2.19
CA TYR A 5 -4.02 8.15 -3.15
C TYR A 5 -2.55 7.75 -3.09
N VAL A 6 -1.92 7.55 -4.26
CA VAL A 6 -0.49 7.23 -4.38
C VAL A 6 0.16 8.37 -5.12
N LEU A 7 1.04 9.08 -4.43
CA LEU A 7 1.64 10.31 -4.90
C LEU A 7 3.14 10.09 -5.14
N GLU A 8 3.63 10.53 -6.30
CA GLU A 8 5.07 10.47 -6.62
C GLU A 8 5.79 11.64 -5.94
N LEU A 9 6.86 11.36 -5.19
CA LEU A 9 7.69 12.42 -4.62
C LEU A 9 8.50 13.12 -5.72
N LEU A 10 8.81 14.40 -5.54
CA LEU A 10 9.93 15.00 -6.26
C LEU A 10 11.22 14.29 -5.86
N LYS A 11 12.16 14.18 -6.82
CA LYS A 11 13.38 13.39 -6.66
C LYS A 11 14.13 13.81 -5.38
N PRO A 12 14.23 12.93 -4.37
CA PRO A 12 14.96 13.25 -3.16
C PRO A 12 16.45 13.44 -3.47
N THR A 13 17.13 14.29 -2.69
CA THR A 13 18.60 14.32 -2.69
C THR A 13 19.15 12.94 -2.32
N LYS A 14 20.34 12.57 -2.82
CA LYS A 14 21.02 11.31 -2.46
C LYS A 14 21.08 11.07 -0.95
N ARG A 15 21.32 12.13 -0.17
CA ARG A 15 21.32 12.07 1.30
C ARG A 15 19.97 11.62 1.88
N LYS A 16 18.87 12.24 1.45
CA LYS A 16 17.50 11.86 1.88
C LYS A 16 17.14 10.44 1.42
N GLU A 17 17.51 10.09 0.19
CA GLU A 17 17.28 8.75 -0.35
C GLU A 17 17.99 7.66 0.48
N ASN A 18 19.25 7.88 0.85
CA ASN A 18 19.97 6.96 1.74
C ASN A 18 19.28 6.81 3.11
N ILE A 19 18.75 7.90 3.66
CA ILE A 19 17.97 7.84 4.92
C ILE A 19 16.73 6.98 4.74
N PHE A 20 16.00 7.14 3.62
CA PHE A 20 14.80 6.34 3.35
C PHE A 20 15.14 4.85 3.22
N LEU A 21 16.18 4.52 2.46
CA LEU A 21 16.64 3.14 2.27
C LEU A 21 17.08 2.50 3.60
N ASN A 22 17.84 3.23 4.42
CA ASN A 22 18.26 2.75 5.74
C ASN A 22 17.05 2.47 6.65
N ASN A 23 16.05 3.37 6.67
CA ASN A 23 14.83 3.13 7.45
C ASN A 23 14.02 1.94 6.89
N ILE A 24 13.98 1.73 5.57
CA ILE A 24 13.32 0.54 4.98
C ILE A 24 14.03 -0.74 5.43
N ALA A 25 15.36 -0.77 5.41
CA ALA A 25 16.13 -1.92 5.88
C ALA A 25 15.84 -2.22 7.36
N GLU A 26 15.79 -1.20 8.21
CA GLU A 26 15.41 -1.35 9.62
C GLU A 26 13.94 -1.79 9.80
N VAL A 27 13.02 -1.36 8.93
CA VAL A 27 11.63 -1.85 8.93
C VAL A 27 11.58 -3.36 8.64
N VAL A 28 12.38 -3.85 7.69
CA VAL A 28 12.45 -5.29 7.40
C VAL A 28 12.94 -6.06 8.61
N LYS A 29 14.06 -5.62 9.22
CA LYS A 29 14.60 -6.24 10.45
C LYS A 29 13.57 -6.24 11.58
N ASN A 30 12.88 -5.12 11.78
CA ASN A 30 11.84 -5.00 12.81
C ASN A 30 10.68 -5.96 12.57
N ARG A 31 10.18 -6.04 11.35
CA ARG A 31 9.08 -6.93 11.00
C ARG A 31 9.46 -8.40 11.20
N GLN A 32 10.69 -8.77 10.83
CA GLN A 32 11.19 -10.12 11.07
C GLN A 32 11.30 -10.42 12.57
N ALA A 33 11.93 -9.54 13.35
CA ALA A 33 12.03 -9.70 14.81
C ALA A 33 10.66 -9.78 15.51
N ILE A 34 9.66 -9.04 15.02
CA ILE A 34 8.28 -9.15 15.52
C ILE A 34 7.70 -10.54 15.20
N ALA A 35 7.86 -11.03 13.97
CA ALA A 35 7.38 -12.36 13.59
C ALA A 35 8.05 -13.46 14.41
N ASP A 36 9.36 -13.37 14.67
CA ASP A 36 10.10 -14.35 15.47
C ASP A 36 9.61 -14.35 16.93
N LYS A 37 9.36 -13.18 17.52
CA LYS A 37 8.76 -13.08 18.87
C LYS A 37 7.34 -13.63 18.92
N LEU A 38 6.53 -13.42 17.88
CA LEU A 38 5.18 -13.99 17.79
C LEU A 38 5.22 -15.52 17.68
N LYS A 39 6.17 -16.06 16.92
CA LYS A 39 6.43 -17.50 16.83
C LYS A 39 6.82 -18.09 18.19
N ALA A 40 7.66 -17.39 18.95
CA ALA A 40 8.04 -17.76 20.31
C ALA A 40 6.91 -17.56 21.36
N GLY A 41 5.67 -17.29 20.94
CA GLY A 41 4.51 -17.18 21.83
C GLY A 41 4.33 -15.82 22.52
N LYS A 42 5.16 -14.81 22.23
CA LYS A 42 5.03 -13.48 22.85
C LYS A 42 3.94 -12.65 22.17
N ALA A 43 2.73 -12.67 22.74
CA ALA A 43 1.59 -11.95 22.19
C ALA A 43 1.59 -10.43 22.50
N LYS A 44 2.09 -10.02 23.67
CA LYS A 44 2.19 -8.60 24.07
C LYS A 44 3.54 -8.05 23.65
N LEU A 45 3.51 -7.10 22.71
CA LEU A 45 4.70 -6.46 22.12
C LEU A 45 4.47 -4.95 22.07
N SER A 46 5.53 -4.21 22.32
CA SER A 46 5.60 -2.74 22.34
C SER A 46 6.86 -2.26 21.62
N SER A 47 6.97 -0.96 21.36
CA SER A 47 8.20 -0.39 20.80
C SER A 47 9.44 -0.58 21.69
N ALA A 48 9.25 -0.78 23.01
CA ALA A 48 10.33 -0.98 23.97
C ALA A 48 10.97 -2.38 23.87
N ASP A 49 10.30 -3.33 23.22
CA ASP A 49 10.83 -4.68 22.97
C ASP A 49 11.87 -4.72 21.84
N PHE A 50 12.10 -3.59 21.17
CA PHE A 50 12.93 -3.46 19.97
C PHE A 50 13.83 -2.22 20.05
N LYS A 51 14.50 -1.99 21.19
CA LYS A 51 15.34 -0.79 21.42
C LYS A 51 16.55 -0.72 20.50
N GLU A 52 17.10 -1.88 20.14
CA GLU A 52 18.21 -2.08 19.23
C GLU A 52 17.92 -1.64 17.78
N ILE A 53 16.64 -1.50 17.44
CA ILE A 53 16.22 -1.14 16.09
C ILE A 53 16.10 0.37 15.95
N ASN A 54 16.78 0.89 14.93
CA ASN A 54 16.88 2.31 14.65
C ASN A 54 15.67 2.83 13.86
N LEU A 55 14.50 2.85 14.51
CA LEU A 55 13.23 3.35 13.95
C LEU A 55 12.48 4.24 14.94
N PRO A 56 11.64 5.18 14.44
CA PRO A 56 10.71 5.90 15.30
C PRO A 56 9.75 4.92 16.01
N SER A 57 9.44 5.18 17.28
CA SER A 57 8.53 4.34 18.07
C SER A 57 7.15 4.19 17.43
N SER A 58 6.66 5.23 16.75
CA SER A 58 5.40 5.18 16.00
C SER A 58 5.43 4.20 14.82
N VAL A 59 6.57 4.10 14.12
CA VAL A 59 6.78 3.13 13.04
C VAL A 59 6.87 1.71 13.60
N LYS A 60 7.61 1.51 14.71
CA LYS A 60 7.68 0.20 15.41
C LYS A 60 6.28 -0.28 15.82
N ASN A 61 5.50 0.58 16.44
CA ASN A 61 4.13 0.26 16.86
C ASN A 61 3.21 -0.05 15.67
N GLN A 62 3.39 0.65 14.55
CA GLN A 62 2.66 0.36 13.31
C GLN A 62 3.06 -0.99 12.72
N ASN A 63 4.36 -1.32 12.70
CA ASN A 63 4.84 -2.65 12.29
C ASN A 63 4.27 -3.76 13.18
N ILE A 64 4.24 -3.59 14.50
CA ILE A 64 3.65 -4.59 15.43
C ILE A 64 2.20 -4.89 15.06
N ARG A 65 1.39 -3.85 14.80
CA ARG A 65 -0.02 -4.01 14.40
C ARG A 65 -0.15 -4.76 13.08
N GLU A 66 0.64 -4.40 12.08
CA GLU A 66 0.59 -5.00 10.75
C GLU A 66 1.07 -6.45 10.76
N VAL A 67 2.21 -6.73 11.40
CA VAL A 67 2.77 -8.08 11.48
C VAL A 67 1.85 -9.00 12.27
N LYS A 68 1.23 -8.54 13.37
CA LYS A 68 0.22 -9.34 14.09
C LYS A 68 -0.98 -9.72 13.21
N ALA A 69 -1.45 -8.79 12.38
CA ALA A 69 -2.55 -9.09 11.46
C ALA A 69 -2.12 -10.10 10.38
N LEU A 70 -0.92 -9.93 9.82
CA LEU A 70 -0.35 -10.88 8.85
C LEU A 70 -0.10 -12.26 9.47
N TYR A 71 0.39 -12.32 10.71
CA TYR A 71 0.63 -13.56 11.46
C TYR A 71 -0.64 -14.36 11.68
N LYS A 72 -1.74 -13.70 12.04
CA LYS A 72 -3.06 -14.36 12.13
C LYS A 72 -3.51 -14.95 10.79
N LEU A 73 -3.27 -14.25 9.68
CA LEU A 73 -3.62 -14.75 8.34
C LEU A 73 -2.71 -15.91 7.93
N PHE A 74 -1.43 -15.83 8.26
CA PHE A 74 -0.44 -16.87 8.00
C PHE A 74 -0.82 -18.18 8.70
N LEU A 75 -1.15 -18.14 9.99
CA LEU A 75 -1.61 -19.33 10.73
C LEU A 75 -2.87 -19.95 10.11
N LYS A 76 -3.77 -19.14 9.56
CA LYS A 76 -5.00 -19.60 8.88
C LYS A 76 -4.75 -20.15 7.47
N SER A 77 -3.60 -19.86 6.87
CA SER A 77 -3.31 -20.20 5.48
C SER A 77 -2.90 -21.66 5.25
N GLY A 78 -2.59 -22.41 6.32
CA GLY A 78 -2.05 -23.77 6.21
C GLY A 78 -0.69 -23.84 5.51
N SER A 79 0.09 -22.75 5.57
CA SER A 79 1.41 -22.71 4.93
C SER A 79 2.40 -23.64 5.62
N ASN A 80 3.18 -24.40 4.85
CA ASN A 80 4.27 -25.24 5.35
C ASN A 80 5.53 -24.44 5.75
N LYS A 81 5.50 -23.11 5.61
CA LYS A 81 6.62 -22.28 6.05
C LYS A 81 6.70 -22.27 7.57
N ASP A 82 7.92 -22.20 8.06
CA ASP A 82 8.20 -22.14 9.49
C ASP A 82 7.81 -20.78 10.13
N ASN A 83 7.93 -19.68 9.38
CA ASN A 83 7.52 -18.34 9.82
C ASN A 83 7.15 -17.42 8.64
N ILE A 84 6.63 -16.23 8.94
CA ILE A 84 6.48 -15.14 7.96
C ILE A 84 7.85 -14.57 7.60
N GLU A 85 8.07 -14.37 6.30
CA GLU A 85 9.25 -13.71 5.75
C GLU A 85 8.86 -12.39 5.08
N PHE A 86 9.71 -11.37 5.22
CA PHE A 86 9.50 -10.06 4.62
C PHE A 86 10.52 -9.77 3.51
N LYS A 87 10.04 -9.28 2.36
CA LYS A 87 10.91 -8.82 1.26
C LYS A 87 11.66 -7.56 1.66
N ALA A 88 12.90 -7.37 1.18
CA ALA A 88 13.75 -6.22 1.50
C ALA A 88 13.12 -4.83 1.25
N ASN A 89 12.20 -4.71 0.28
CA ASN A 89 11.53 -3.44 -0.03
C ASN A 89 10.18 -3.33 0.69
N GLN A 90 10.18 -3.31 2.02
CA GLN A 90 8.96 -3.08 2.80
C GLN A 90 8.62 -1.58 2.85
N PRO A 91 7.33 -1.20 2.80
CA PRO A 91 6.91 0.17 3.02
C PRO A 91 7.11 0.59 4.48
N ILE A 92 7.48 1.86 4.69
CA ILE A 92 7.42 2.48 6.03
C ILE A 92 6.01 3.02 6.23
N CYS A 93 5.29 2.49 7.21
CA CYS A 93 3.88 2.80 7.44
C CYS A 93 3.70 3.77 8.62
N TYR A 94 2.76 4.70 8.48
CA TYR A 94 2.40 5.71 9.47
C TYR A 94 0.90 5.68 9.74
N ASN A 95 0.51 5.91 11.00
CA ASN A 95 -0.87 6.25 11.32
C ASN A 95 -1.13 7.74 11.08
N ASN A 96 -2.39 8.17 11.14
CA ASN A 96 -2.82 9.55 10.87
C ASN A 96 -2.26 10.61 11.82
N GLN A 97 -1.67 10.23 12.96
CA GLN A 97 -1.00 11.16 13.89
C GLN A 97 0.48 11.36 13.55
N ASN A 98 1.06 10.49 12.72
CA ASN A 98 2.50 10.40 12.50
C ASN A 98 2.93 10.83 11.10
N TYR A 99 2.10 11.61 10.40
CA TYR A 99 2.49 12.36 9.21
C TYR A 99 1.67 13.64 9.11
N LYS A 100 2.17 14.63 8.37
CA LYS A 100 1.44 15.84 8.02
C LYS A 100 1.54 16.04 6.51
N ILE A 101 0.44 16.45 5.89
CA ILE A 101 0.40 16.94 4.51
C ILE A 101 0.08 18.41 4.63
N ASP A 102 0.94 19.24 4.06
CA ASP A 102 0.84 20.68 4.09
C ASP A 102 1.15 21.20 2.69
N HIS A 103 0.12 21.61 1.96
CA HIS A 103 0.20 21.84 0.53
C HIS A 103 0.86 20.63 -0.17
N HIS A 104 1.80 20.89 -1.08
CA HIS A 104 2.55 19.85 -1.78
C HIS A 104 3.73 19.28 -0.96
N ILE A 105 3.75 19.43 0.36
CA ILE A 105 4.83 18.94 1.23
C ILE A 105 4.30 17.89 2.20
N ILE A 106 4.95 16.73 2.21
CA ILE A 106 4.69 15.67 3.20
C ILE A 106 5.79 15.71 4.27
N SER A 107 5.38 15.62 5.53
CA SER A 107 6.27 15.56 6.68
C SER A 107 6.06 14.26 7.47
N ILE A 108 7.13 13.47 7.65
CA ILE A 108 7.12 12.19 8.39
C ILE A 108 8.32 12.07 9.35
N PRO A 109 8.20 11.32 10.45
CA PRO A 109 9.32 10.97 11.30
C PRO A 109 10.15 9.86 10.65
N LEU A 110 11.48 10.07 10.60
CA LEU A 110 12.46 9.06 10.19
C LEU A 110 13.60 9.02 11.19
N TYR A 111 14.30 7.89 11.23
CA TYR A 111 15.47 7.72 12.08
C TYR A 111 16.75 8.03 11.31
N THR A 112 17.68 8.72 11.97
CA THR A 112 19.06 8.91 11.52
C THR A 112 19.99 8.49 12.65
N ASN A 113 20.51 9.45 13.42
CA ASN A 113 21.12 9.17 14.74
C ASN A 113 20.08 9.34 15.86
N LYS A 114 19.04 10.13 15.59
CA LYS A 114 17.85 10.32 16.42
C LYS A 114 16.62 10.41 15.52
N CYS A 115 15.45 10.26 16.12
CA CYS A 115 14.19 10.51 15.42
C CYS A 115 14.09 11.99 15.02
N LYS A 116 13.93 12.26 13.73
CA LYS A 116 13.74 13.62 13.19
C LYS A 116 12.62 13.60 12.17
N ARG A 117 11.87 14.72 12.07
CA ARG A 117 10.87 14.89 11.02
C ARG A 117 11.54 15.38 9.74
N PHE A 118 11.22 14.75 8.62
CA PHE A 118 11.69 15.14 7.30
C PHE A 118 10.51 15.60 6.46
N ALA A 119 10.72 16.71 5.76
CA ALA A 119 9.80 17.24 4.77
C ALA A 119 10.30 16.93 3.35
N PHE A 120 9.37 16.55 2.48
CA PHE A 120 9.65 16.34 1.07
C PHE A 120 8.46 16.79 0.21
N PRO A 121 8.76 17.46 -0.91
CA PRO A 121 7.74 17.88 -1.83
C PRO A 121 7.24 16.72 -2.71
N VAL A 122 5.96 16.78 -3.04
CA VAL A 122 5.27 15.81 -3.89
C VAL A 122 5.08 16.42 -5.27
N LYS A 123 5.03 15.59 -6.31
CA LYS A 123 4.67 16.05 -7.65
C LYS A 123 3.21 16.52 -7.65
N GLN A 124 3.01 17.77 -8.02
CA GLN A 124 1.71 18.36 -8.24
C GLN A 124 1.14 17.76 -9.54
N THR A 125 0.16 16.87 -9.37
CA THR A 125 -0.52 16.14 -10.43
C THR A 125 -2.01 16.27 -10.17
N GLU A 126 -2.86 16.02 -11.17
CA GLU A 126 -4.32 15.99 -10.98
C GLU A 126 -4.74 15.07 -9.80
N ARG A 127 -4.00 13.98 -9.59
CA ARG A 127 -4.23 13.08 -8.46
C ARG A 127 -3.93 13.72 -7.11
N PHE A 128 -2.91 14.57 -7.04
CA PHE A 128 -2.57 15.35 -5.85
C PHE A 128 -3.62 16.45 -5.61
N GLU A 129 -4.02 17.18 -6.64
CA GLU A 129 -5.06 18.23 -6.57
C GLU A 129 -6.39 17.66 -6.05
N ASN A 130 -6.81 16.51 -6.58
CA ASN A 130 -7.99 15.80 -6.08
C ASN A 130 -7.87 15.43 -4.59
N LEU A 131 -6.69 14.97 -4.14
CA LEU A 131 -6.48 14.69 -2.72
C LEU A 131 -6.58 15.98 -1.89
N GLN A 132 -5.99 17.08 -2.36
CA GLN A 132 -6.01 18.37 -1.69
C GLN A 132 -7.43 18.86 -1.48
N GLN A 133 -8.29 18.78 -2.50
CA GLN A 133 -9.71 19.12 -2.38
C GLN A 133 -10.42 18.32 -1.27
N TYR A 134 -10.11 17.03 -1.11
CA TYR A 134 -10.68 16.26 0.00
C TYR A 134 -10.17 16.74 1.36
N ILE A 135 -8.88 17.05 1.47
CA ILE A 135 -8.27 17.55 2.70
C ILE A 135 -8.89 18.90 3.09
N ASP A 136 -9.04 19.82 2.13
CA ASP A 136 -9.61 21.15 2.34
C ASP A 136 -11.08 21.07 2.77
N ASN A 137 -11.82 20.07 2.27
CA ASN A 137 -13.18 19.75 2.71
C ASN A 137 -13.26 19.02 4.07
N GLY A 138 -12.17 18.97 4.84
CA GLY A 138 -12.14 18.37 6.18
C GLY A 138 -12.16 16.84 6.21
N CYS A 139 -11.73 16.17 5.14
CA CYS A 139 -11.71 14.71 5.08
C CYS A 139 -10.78 14.09 6.13
N LYS A 140 -11.23 12.99 6.75
CA LYS A 140 -10.43 12.27 7.74
C LYS A 140 -9.30 11.47 7.07
N LEU A 141 -8.08 11.90 7.35
CA LEU A 141 -6.85 11.19 6.99
C LEU A 141 -6.70 9.87 7.77
N GLY A 142 -6.23 8.85 7.07
CA GLY A 142 -6.04 7.49 7.55
C GLY A 142 -4.57 7.08 7.59
N LYS A 143 -4.29 5.82 7.27
CA LYS A 143 -2.92 5.30 7.19
C LYS A 143 -2.16 5.93 6.01
N ALA A 144 -0.87 6.13 6.17
CA ALA A 144 0.03 6.47 5.07
C ALA A 144 1.23 5.53 4.98
N SER A 145 1.89 5.49 3.82
CA SER A 145 3.13 4.73 3.65
C SER A 145 4.09 5.35 2.65
N LEU A 146 5.38 5.32 2.99
CA LEU A 146 6.49 5.65 2.08
C LEU A 146 7.07 4.36 1.51
N PHE A 147 7.25 4.29 0.19
CA PHE A 147 7.87 3.13 -0.44
C PHE A 147 8.58 3.48 -1.76
N TYR A 148 9.51 2.62 -2.16
CA TYR A 148 10.23 2.72 -3.42
C TYR A 148 9.67 1.72 -4.43
N LYS A 149 9.44 2.16 -5.67
CA LYS A 149 8.94 1.29 -6.75
C LYS A 149 9.40 1.81 -8.10
N ARG A 150 9.98 0.94 -8.93
CA ARG A 150 10.35 1.23 -10.33
C ARG A 150 11.16 2.54 -10.49
N GLY A 151 12.22 2.71 -9.70
CA GLY A 151 13.09 3.88 -9.83
C GLY A 151 12.60 5.14 -9.12
N LYS A 152 11.45 5.08 -8.43
CA LYS A 152 10.75 6.26 -7.93
C LYS A 152 10.24 6.06 -6.50
N TRP A 153 10.14 7.17 -5.78
CA TRP A 153 9.61 7.24 -4.44
C TRP A 153 8.14 7.64 -4.46
N TYR A 154 7.33 6.94 -3.67
CA TYR A 154 5.90 7.18 -3.56
C TYR A 154 5.48 7.30 -2.11
N PHE A 155 4.50 8.18 -1.88
CA PHE A 155 3.75 8.27 -0.64
C PHE A 155 2.30 7.91 -0.90
N ALA A 156 1.81 6.85 -0.26
CA ALA A 156 0.41 6.49 -0.27
C ALA A 156 -0.30 7.06 0.95
N VAL A 157 -1.50 7.59 0.76
CA VAL A 157 -2.35 8.15 1.83
C VAL A 157 -3.75 7.60 1.65
N THR A 158 -4.27 6.97 2.69
CA THR A 158 -5.67 6.54 2.74
C THR A 158 -6.52 7.65 3.35
N ILE A 159 -7.61 8.00 2.70
CA ILE A 159 -8.62 8.95 3.18
C ILE A 159 -9.96 8.24 3.42
N LYS A 160 -10.73 8.73 4.39
CA LYS A 160 -12.10 8.26 4.65
C LYS A 160 -13.09 9.31 4.17
N ILE A 161 -13.86 8.96 3.14
CA ILE A 161 -14.91 9.81 2.63
C ILE A 161 -16.28 9.24 2.99
N ALA A 162 -17.25 10.14 3.17
CA ALA A 162 -18.64 9.74 3.35
C ALA A 162 -19.12 8.92 2.15
N ASP A 163 -19.87 7.87 2.43
CA ASP A 163 -20.55 7.14 1.35
C ASP A 163 -21.64 8.05 0.77
N LYS A 164 -21.60 8.26 -0.55
CA LYS A 164 -22.72 8.89 -1.24
C LYS A 164 -23.90 7.92 -1.16
N LYS A 165 -24.86 8.20 -0.29
CA LYS A 165 -26.13 7.47 -0.28
C LYS A 165 -26.85 7.76 -1.60
N THR A 166 -27.09 6.73 -2.40
CA THR A 166 -27.88 6.86 -3.62
C THR A 166 -29.34 6.59 -3.27
N THR A 167 -30.25 7.43 -3.76
CA THR A 167 -31.70 7.16 -3.71
C THR A 167 -32.15 6.19 -4.82
N ASN A 168 -31.26 5.90 -5.77
CA ASN A 168 -31.51 4.93 -6.84
C ASN A 168 -31.60 3.51 -6.27
N SER A 169 -32.72 2.85 -6.54
CA SER A 169 -33.04 1.49 -6.15
C SER A 169 -32.58 0.44 -7.17
N ASN A 170 -31.99 0.86 -8.29
CA ASN A 170 -31.41 -0.03 -9.28
C ASN A 170 -30.13 -0.69 -8.73
N LEU A 171 -30.04 -2.01 -8.87
CA LEU A 171 -28.90 -2.81 -8.44
C LEU A 171 -27.97 -3.05 -9.63
N MET A 172 -26.70 -2.62 -9.53
CA MET A 172 -25.68 -2.96 -10.52
C MET A 172 -24.84 -4.15 -10.04
N GLY A 173 -24.94 -5.28 -10.73
CA GLY A 173 -24.01 -6.41 -10.60
C GLY A 173 -22.81 -6.21 -11.51
N ILE A 174 -21.60 -6.36 -10.95
CA ILE A 174 -20.33 -6.28 -11.70
C ILE A 174 -19.61 -7.63 -11.55
N ASP A 175 -19.42 -8.33 -12.67
CA ASP A 175 -18.56 -9.52 -12.75
C ASP A 175 -17.26 -9.19 -13.49
N ILE A 176 -16.12 -9.69 -13.00
CA ILE A 176 -14.79 -9.38 -13.54
C ILE A 176 -14.11 -10.68 -13.97
N GLY A 177 -13.75 -10.78 -15.25
CA GLY A 177 -13.16 -11.98 -15.83
C GLY A 177 -11.94 -11.74 -16.71
N LEU A 178 -11.32 -12.84 -17.18
CA LEU A 178 -10.16 -12.77 -18.08
C LEU A 178 -10.55 -12.63 -19.55
N ARG A 179 -11.69 -13.23 -19.94
CA ARG A 179 -12.25 -13.16 -21.31
C ARG A 179 -13.12 -11.92 -21.49
N GLN A 180 -13.95 -11.61 -20.51
CA GLN A 180 -14.66 -10.34 -20.37
C GLN A 180 -14.05 -9.63 -19.16
N LEU A 181 -13.38 -8.49 -19.37
CA LEU A 181 -12.72 -7.75 -18.29
C LEU A 181 -13.70 -7.28 -17.23
N ALA A 182 -14.89 -6.88 -17.67
CA ALA A 182 -16.00 -6.59 -16.79
C ALA A 182 -17.30 -6.87 -17.54
N VAL A 183 -18.29 -7.40 -16.84
CA VAL A 183 -19.68 -7.42 -17.26
C VAL A 183 -20.46 -6.64 -16.22
N ALA A 184 -21.14 -5.59 -16.66
CA ALA A 184 -21.93 -4.74 -15.79
C ALA A 184 -23.40 -4.89 -16.16
N SER A 185 -24.21 -5.36 -15.23
CA SER A 185 -25.64 -5.58 -15.40
C SER A 185 -26.39 -4.72 -14.40
N VAL A 186 -27.37 -3.95 -14.85
CA VAL A 186 -28.23 -3.13 -14.00
C VAL A 186 -29.62 -3.75 -13.99
N LYS A 187 -30.11 -4.07 -12.79
CA LYS A 187 -31.48 -4.52 -12.56
C LYS A 187 -32.29 -3.43 -11.88
N ASN A 188 -33.56 -3.30 -12.26
CA ASN A 188 -34.51 -2.46 -11.53
C ASN A 188 -35.05 -3.20 -10.29
N PRO A 189 -35.80 -2.51 -9.40
CA PRO A 189 -36.39 -3.12 -8.21
C PRO A 189 -37.33 -4.30 -8.50
N GLN A 190 -37.93 -4.33 -9.68
CA GLN A 190 -38.80 -5.40 -10.15
C GLN A 190 -38.02 -6.62 -10.68
N GLY A 191 -36.68 -6.61 -10.58
CA GLY A 191 -35.81 -7.71 -11.00
C GLY A 191 -35.52 -7.76 -12.51
N LYS A 192 -36.08 -6.83 -13.30
CA LYS A 192 -35.84 -6.74 -14.74
C LYS A 192 -34.48 -6.12 -15.02
N GLU A 193 -33.71 -6.78 -15.86
CA GLU A 193 -32.44 -6.25 -16.36
C GLU A 193 -32.70 -5.15 -17.39
N ILE A 194 -32.16 -3.96 -17.12
CA ILE A 194 -32.38 -2.75 -17.93
C ILE A 194 -31.15 -2.36 -18.75
N ASN A 195 -29.95 -2.80 -18.36
CA ASN A 195 -28.74 -2.52 -19.09
C ASN A 195 -27.69 -3.61 -18.83
N ARG A 196 -27.08 -4.14 -19.88
CA ARG A 196 -25.95 -5.06 -19.79
C ARG A 196 -24.82 -4.58 -20.70
N GLN A 197 -23.65 -4.36 -20.11
CA GLN A 197 -22.45 -3.98 -20.84
C GLN A 197 -21.38 -5.05 -20.69
N PHE A 198 -20.74 -5.39 -21.80
CA PHE A 198 -19.62 -6.32 -21.86
C PHE A 198 -18.35 -5.59 -22.26
N HIS A 199 -17.32 -5.69 -21.43
CA HIS A 199 -16.01 -5.15 -21.72
C HIS A 199 -15.08 -6.29 -22.16
N ASN A 200 -14.81 -6.36 -23.46
CA ASN A 200 -14.03 -7.44 -24.06
C ASN A 200 -12.57 -7.46 -23.57
N GLY A 201 -12.10 -8.63 -23.14
CA GLY A 201 -10.73 -8.85 -22.65
C GLY A 201 -9.75 -9.46 -23.65
N LYS A 202 -10.14 -9.68 -24.92
CA LYS A 202 -9.28 -10.29 -25.95
C LYS A 202 -7.93 -9.58 -26.10
N GLN A 203 -7.93 -8.24 -26.19
CA GLN A 203 -6.70 -7.45 -26.34
C GLN A 203 -5.78 -7.60 -25.13
N ALA A 204 -6.32 -7.48 -23.91
CA ALA A 204 -5.57 -7.70 -22.68
C ALA A 204 -5.01 -9.14 -22.60
N GLY A 205 -5.81 -10.13 -23.05
CA GLY A 205 -5.40 -11.52 -23.17
C GLY A 205 -4.22 -11.72 -24.13
N PHE A 206 -4.26 -11.09 -25.30
CA PHE A 206 -3.16 -11.10 -26.27
C PHE A 206 -1.87 -10.51 -25.68
N ILE A 207 -1.97 -9.34 -25.04
CA ILE A 207 -0.85 -8.67 -24.36
C ILE A 207 -0.23 -9.60 -23.30
N ARG A 208 -1.05 -10.23 -22.44
CA ARG A 208 -0.59 -11.18 -21.42
C ARG A 208 0.17 -12.35 -22.03
N LYS A 209 -0.33 -12.94 -23.12
CA LYS A 209 0.33 -14.05 -23.84
C LYS A 209 1.66 -13.61 -24.44
N LYS A 210 1.70 -12.47 -25.15
CA LYS A 210 2.92 -11.91 -25.75
C LYS A 210 4.04 -11.74 -24.72
N TYR A 211 3.76 -11.07 -23.60
CA TYR A 211 4.78 -10.85 -22.55
C TYR A 211 5.15 -12.11 -21.78
N ARG A 212 4.26 -13.10 -21.67
CA ARG A 212 4.61 -14.41 -21.10
C ARG A 212 5.62 -15.15 -21.98
N MET A 213 5.39 -15.17 -23.29
CA MET A 213 6.32 -15.79 -24.25
C MET A 213 7.68 -15.08 -24.23
N LEU A 214 7.68 -13.74 -24.25
CA LEU A 214 8.91 -12.95 -24.20
C LEU A 214 9.73 -13.24 -22.94
N ARG A 215 9.10 -13.29 -21.76
CA ARG A 215 9.79 -13.64 -20.50
C ARG A 215 10.39 -15.04 -20.53
N ARG A 216 9.68 -16.02 -21.10
CA ARG A 216 10.20 -17.39 -21.23
C ARG A 216 11.44 -17.44 -22.13
N LYS A 217 11.38 -16.77 -23.29
CA LYS A 217 12.52 -16.67 -24.22
C LYS A 217 13.74 -16.04 -23.57
N LEU A 218 13.57 -14.85 -22.96
CA LEU A 218 14.65 -14.15 -22.27
C LEU A 218 15.21 -14.93 -21.06
N GLY A 219 14.36 -15.68 -20.35
CA GLY A 219 14.79 -16.53 -19.24
C GLY A 219 15.64 -17.73 -19.67
N GLN A 220 15.36 -18.31 -20.84
CA GLN A 220 16.18 -19.37 -21.43
C GLN A 220 17.52 -18.82 -21.93
N SER A 221 17.52 -17.66 -22.60
CA SER A 221 18.74 -17.01 -23.09
C SER A 221 19.69 -16.53 -21.98
N LYS A 222 19.23 -16.44 -20.72
CA LYS A 222 20.08 -16.12 -19.56
C LYS A 222 20.81 -17.32 -18.97
N LYS A 223 20.45 -18.54 -19.37
CA LYS A 223 21.05 -19.79 -18.87
C LYS A 223 22.13 -20.36 -19.80
N GLY A 224 22.46 -19.64 -20.88
CA GLY A 224 23.56 -19.94 -21.79
C GLY A 224 24.59 -18.82 -21.74
#